data_AF-A0A7X2TU47-F1
#
_entry.id   AF-A0A7X2TU47-F1
#
_cell.length_a   1.000
_cell.length_b   1.000
_cell.length_c   1.000
_cell.angle_alpha   90.00
_cell.angle_beta   90.00
_cell.angle_gamma   90.00
#
_symmetry.space_group_name_H-M   'P 1'
#
loop_
_entity.id
_entity.type
_entity.pdbx_description
1 polymer ?
#
loop_
_entity_poly.entity_id
_entity_poly.type
_entity_poly.pdbx_seq_one_letter_code
_entity_poly.pdbx_strand_id
1 'polypeptide(L)'
;MFLNAWLPLILFSGATLQPLLQAGDLGRAHYVGGTVSALSGKPAGHITLSEDVLTILLGKGTALTVPYQKIDTIEYGQRVSRRYAEAILVSPILLLAKKRKHFLTIGFSDEEGRKQAAVFQLDKNSVRALLAGLEAKTGRRVEYQDEDARRSGKG
;
A
#
# COMPACT_ATOMS: atom_id res chain seq x y z
N MET A 1 29.75 -53.49 -36.01
CA MET A 1 30.78 -52.46 -36.24
C MET A 1 30.07 -51.26 -36.86
N PHE A 2 29.80 -50.23 -36.03
CA PHE A 2 29.30 -48.87 -36.34
C PHE A 2 27.96 -48.70 -37.09
N LEU A 3 27.12 -47.70 -36.86
CA LEU A 3 26.76 -46.85 -35.72
C LEU A 3 25.50 -46.09 -36.18
N ASN A 4 24.51 -45.95 -35.31
CA ASN A 4 23.29 -45.16 -35.50
C ASN A 4 23.60 -43.65 -35.65
N ALA A 5 22.83 -42.94 -36.48
CA ALA A 5 22.59 -41.50 -36.31
C ALA A 5 21.31 -41.04 -37.06
N TRP A 6 20.17 -41.01 -36.38
CA TRP A 6 19.00 -40.22 -36.78
C TRP A 6 18.74 -39.15 -35.71
N LEU A 7 18.62 -37.92 -36.17
CA LEU A 7 18.52 -36.67 -35.39
C LEU A 7 17.31 -36.64 -34.44
N PRO A 8 17.45 -36.11 -33.21
CA PRO A 8 16.30 -35.66 -32.44
C PRO A 8 15.91 -34.24 -32.88
N LEU A 9 14.65 -34.10 -33.30
CA LEU A 9 13.96 -32.83 -33.53
C LEU A 9 13.72 -32.17 -32.15
N ILE A 10 14.45 -31.11 -31.83
CA ILE A 10 14.24 -30.34 -30.59
C ILE A 10 13.07 -29.37 -30.82
N LEU A 11 11.90 -29.72 -30.30
CA LEU A 11 10.78 -28.79 -30.13
C LEU A 11 11.07 -27.88 -28.93
N PHE A 12 11.49 -26.65 -29.20
CA PHE A 12 11.52 -25.58 -28.20
C PHE A 12 10.08 -25.15 -27.90
N SER A 13 9.46 -25.80 -26.90
CA SER A 13 8.22 -25.29 -26.30
C SER A 13 8.58 -24.12 -25.39
N GLY A 14 8.47 -22.91 -25.92
CA GLY A 14 8.66 -21.67 -25.17
C GLY A 14 7.51 -21.45 -24.19
N ALA A 15 7.60 -22.04 -23.00
CA ALA A 15 6.79 -21.64 -21.86
C ALA A 15 7.34 -20.31 -21.31
N THR A 16 6.85 -19.18 -21.83
CA THR A 16 7.07 -17.88 -21.21
C THR A 16 6.16 -17.77 -19.98
N LEU A 17 6.60 -18.25 -18.83
CA LEU A 17 5.95 -17.92 -17.56
C LEU A 17 6.61 -16.68 -16.98
N GLN A 18 5.76 -15.68 -16.82
CA GLN A 18 6.06 -14.29 -16.55
C GLN A 18 6.83 -14.12 -15.23
N PRO A 19 7.71 -13.11 -15.11
CA PRO A 19 8.29 -12.77 -13.83
C PRO A 19 7.14 -12.36 -12.90
N LEU A 20 6.88 -13.16 -11.87
CA LEU A 20 6.02 -12.78 -10.76
C LEU A 20 6.59 -11.48 -10.20
N LEU A 21 5.93 -10.34 -10.47
CA LEU A 21 6.39 -9.05 -9.99
C LEU A 21 6.53 -9.17 -8.48
N GLN A 22 7.77 -9.15 -8.01
CA GLN A 22 8.11 -9.22 -6.61
C GLN A 22 7.42 -8.04 -5.94
N ALA A 23 6.41 -8.35 -5.11
CA ALA A 23 5.63 -7.37 -4.40
C ALA A 23 6.60 -6.46 -3.62
N GLY A 24 6.63 -5.17 -3.96
CA GLY A 24 7.60 -4.25 -3.36
C GLY A 24 7.20 -4.01 -1.91
N ASP A 25 7.94 -4.59 -0.95
CA ASP A 25 7.84 -4.18 0.45
C ASP A 25 8.35 -2.74 0.54
N LEU A 26 7.43 -1.81 0.83
CA LEU A 26 7.75 -0.40 0.92
C LEU A 26 8.03 0.00 2.37
N GLY A 27 7.96 -0.92 3.34
CA GLY A 27 8.36 -0.69 4.72
C GLY A 27 7.17 -0.58 5.67
N ARG A 28 7.41 0.01 6.85
CA ARG A 28 6.42 -0.06 7.92
C ARG A 28 5.29 0.94 7.75
N ALA A 29 4.09 0.47 8.06
CA ALA A 29 2.87 1.26 8.14
C ALA A 29 2.11 0.89 9.41
N HIS A 30 1.61 1.89 10.14
CA HIS A 30 0.78 1.67 11.32
C HIS A 30 -0.64 2.10 10.99
N TYR A 31 -1.62 1.22 11.17
CA TYR A 31 -3.01 1.64 11.11
C TYR A 31 -3.31 2.55 12.29
N VAL A 32 -3.80 3.75 12.03
CA VAL A 32 -4.10 4.75 13.07
C VAL A 32 -5.58 5.05 13.18
N GLY A 33 -6.39 4.65 12.21
CA GLY A 33 -7.82 4.93 12.23
C GLY A 33 -8.46 4.79 10.87
N GLY A 34 -9.75 5.08 10.82
CA GLY A 34 -10.60 4.86 9.66
C GLY A 34 -11.83 4.05 10.04
N THR A 35 -12.58 3.66 9.02
CA THR A 35 -13.85 2.94 9.17
C THR A 35 -13.66 1.42 9.23
N VAL A 36 -12.43 0.93 9.00
CA VAL A 36 -12.11 -0.50 9.06
C VAL A 36 -11.81 -0.93 10.49
N SER A 37 -12.87 -1.15 11.28
CA SER A 37 -12.79 -1.44 12.72
C SER A 37 -11.93 -2.66 13.07
N ALA A 38 -11.87 -3.67 12.18
CA ALA A 38 -11.09 -4.90 12.38
C ALA A 38 -9.58 -4.68 12.56
N LEU A 39 -9.07 -3.52 12.12
CA LEU A 39 -7.64 -3.19 12.17
C LEU A 39 -7.25 -2.38 13.40
N SER A 40 -8.24 -1.94 14.20
CA SER A 40 -7.98 -1.11 15.37
C SER A 40 -7.18 -1.83 16.45
N GLY A 41 -6.26 -1.12 17.10
CA GLY A 41 -5.40 -1.65 18.17
C GLY A 41 -4.35 -2.67 17.71
N LYS A 42 -4.24 -2.92 16.39
CA LYS A 42 -3.23 -3.82 15.84
C LYS A 42 -1.85 -3.13 15.80
N PRO A 43 -0.76 -3.90 15.98
CA PRO A 43 0.59 -3.36 15.97
C PRO A 43 0.99 -2.88 14.56
N ALA A 44 2.16 -2.26 14.49
CA ALA A 44 2.86 -1.92 13.26
C ALA A 44 2.80 -3.06 12.24
N GLY A 45 2.61 -2.68 10.98
CA GLY A 45 2.53 -3.58 9.84
C GLY A 45 3.52 -3.23 8.74
N HIS A 46 3.45 -3.97 7.64
CA HIS A 46 4.18 -3.70 6.40
C HIS A 46 3.20 -3.39 5.28
N ILE A 47 3.57 -2.44 4.42
CA ILE A 47 2.80 -2.06 3.24
C ILE A 47 3.49 -2.57 1.99
N THR A 48 2.72 -3.23 1.15
CA THR A 48 3.21 -3.86 -0.09
C THR A 48 2.34 -3.42 -1.24
N LEU A 49 2.98 -3.01 -2.34
CA LEU A 49 2.31 -2.80 -3.61
C LEU A 49 2.50 -4.03 -4.50
N SER A 50 1.43 -4.81 -4.65
CA SER A 50 1.36 -5.95 -5.57
C SER A 50 0.88 -5.48 -6.95
N GLU A 51 0.68 -6.40 -7.88
CA GLU A 51 0.28 -6.10 -9.25
C GLU A 51 -1.06 -5.35 -9.34
N ASP A 52 -2.08 -5.86 -8.65
CA ASP A 52 -3.49 -5.45 -8.73
C ASP A 52 -4.08 -4.93 -7.39
N VAL A 53 -3.40 -5.22 -6.28
CA VAL A 53 -3.85 -4.87 -4.92
C VAL A 53 -2.79 -4.12 -4.12
N LEU A 54 -3.27 -3.19 -3.30
CA LEU A 54 -2.55 -2.65 -2.15
C LEU A 54 -2.78 -3.59 -0.95
N THR A 55 -1.71 -4.07 -0.32
CA THR A 55 -1.80 -4.91 0.87
C THR A 55 -1.11 -4.24 2.05
N ILE A 56 -1.78 -4.21 3.20
CA ILE A 56 -1.21 -3.83 4.49
C ILE A 56 -1.31 -5.01 5.44
N LEU A 57 -0.18 -5.62 5.76
CA LEU A 57 -0.07 -6.73 6.72
C LEU A 57 0.05 -6.16 8.13
N LEU A 58 -0.87 -6.48 9.03
CA LEU A 58 -0.95 -5.99 10.41
C LEU A 58 -0.84 -7.17 11.39
N GLY A 59 0.26 -7.24 12.16
CA GLY A 59 0.44 -8.25 13.20
C GLY A 59 0.23 -9.70 12.74
N LYS A 60 -0.16 -10.59 13.67
CA LYS A 60 -0.32 -12.04 13.43
C LYS A 60 -1.50 -12.34 12.49
N GLY A 61 -1.27 -12.24 11.18
CA GLY A 61 -2.17 -12.76 10.13
C GLY A 61 -3.36 -11.87 9.76
N THR A 62 -3.44 -10.63 10.24
CA THR A 62 -4.46 -9.68 9.77
C THR A 62 -3.91 -8.90 8.58
N ALA A 63 -4.67 -8.79 7.50
CA ALA A 63 -4.28 -8.00 6.35
C ALA A 63 -5.46 -7.15 5.87
N LEU A 64 -5.18 -5.92 5.43
CA LEU A 64 -6.09 -5.17 4.59
C LEU A 64 -5.60 -5.28 3.15
N THR A 65 -6.43 -5.86 2.28
CA THR A 65 -6.15 -5.95 0.85
C THR A 65 -7.19 -5.14 0.11
N VAL A 66 -6.73 -4.15 -0.67
CA VAL A 66 -7.62 -3.24 -1.42
C VAL A 66 -7.22 -3.27 -2.89
N PRO A 67 -8.10 -3.73 -3.80
CA PRO A 67 -7.86 -3.63 -5.24
C PRO A 67 -7.70 -2.17 -5.67
N TYR A 68 -6.73 -1.88 -6.55
CA TYR A 68 -6.48 -0.50 -6.99
C TYR A 68 -7.69 0.15 -7.65
N GLN A 69 -8.50 -0.64 -8.35
CA GLN A 69 -9.74 -0.19 -9.00
C GLN A 69 -10.82 0.27 -8.00
N LYS A 70 -10.77 -0.24 -6.76
CA LYS A 70 -11.71 0.11 -5.69
C LYS A 70 -11.25 1.32 -4.88
N ILE A 71 -10.01 1.76 -5.05
CA ILE A 71 -9.50 2.99 -4.43
C ILE A 71 -10.15 4.17 -5.14
N ASP A 72 -10.75 5.07 -4.38
CA ASP A 72 -11.42 6.29 -4.85
C ASP A 72 -10.54 7.51 -4.64
N THR A 73 -9.88 7.60 -3.48
CA THR A 73 -9.09 8.76 -3.06
C THR A 73 -7.79 8.35 -2.40
N ILE A 74 -6.74 9.15 -2.62
CA ILE A 74 -5.43 8.99 -2.02
C ILE A 74 -5.01 10.34 -1.45
N GLU A 75 -4.99 10.47 -0.14
CA GLU A 75 -4.60 11.71 0.54
C GLU A 75 -3.30 11.49 1.33
N TYR A 76 -2.41 12.49 1.29
CA TYR A 76 -1.17 12.51 2.06
C TYR A 76 -1.04 13.81 2.87
N GLY A 77 -0.67 13.67 4.14
CA GLY A 77 -0.49 14.80 5.06
C GLY A 77 0.55 14.54 6.14
N GLN A 78 1.03 15.62 6.77
CA GLN A 78 1.86 15.54 7.98
C GLN A 78 1.04 15.48 9.27
N ARG A 79 -0.26 15.70 9.13
CA ARG A 79 -1.28 15.56 10.16
C ARG A 79 -2.34 14.60 9.63
N VAL A 80 -3.14 14.04 10.51
CA VAL A 80 -4.34 13.36 10.03
C VAL A 80 -5.36 14.43 9.64
N SER A 81 -6.00 14.23 8.49
CA SER A 81 -7.03 15.14 8.00
C SER A 81 -8.15 15.25 9.02
N ARG A 82 -8.64 16.47 9.25
CA ARG A 82 -9.78 16.72 10.14
C ARG A 82 -11.03 15.95 9.72
N ARG A 83 -11.16 15.66 8.42
CA ARG A 83 -12.26 14.84 7.86
C ARG A 83 -12.33 13.45 8.47
N TYR A 84 -11.18 12.89 8.84
CA TYR A 84 -11.09 11.54 9.39
C TYR A 84 -10.73 11.55 10.88
N ALA A 85 -10.62 12.73 11.51
CA ALA A 85 -10.19 12.86 12.90
C ALA A 85 -11.09 12.10 13.89
N GLU A 86 -12.39 12.07 13.64
CA GLU A 86 -13.37 11.36 14.47
C GLU A 86 -13.28 9.83 14.31
N ALA A 87 -12.80 9.35 13.15
CA ALA A 87 -12.60 7.93 12.87
C ALA A 87 -11.26 7.39 13.40
N ILE A 88 -10.47 8.21 14.10
CA ILE A 88 -9.18 7.83 14.66
C ILE A 88 -9.37 7.38 16.10
N LEU A 89 -9.16 6.09 16.34
CA LEU A 89 -8.92 5.58 17.68
C LEU A 89 -7.48 5.95 18.03
N VAL A 90 -7.31 7.12 18.67
CA VAL A 90 -5.99 7.69 18.99
C VAL A 90 -5.18 6.69 19.80
N SER A 91 -4.25 5.99 19.15
CA SER A 91 -3.31 5.12 19.84
C SER A 91 -2.33 6.00 20.65
N PRO A 92 -2.16 5.77 21.96
CA PRO A 92 -1.26 6.55 22.82
C PRO A 92 0.19 6.59 22.30
N ILE A 93 0.63 5.56 21.57
CA ILE A 93 1.97 5.46 20.98
C ILE A 93 2.21 6.56 19.94
N LEU A 94 1.15 7.07 19.29
CA LEU A 94 1.29 8.13 18.30
C LEU A 94 1.70 9.45 18.98
N LEU A 95 1.41 9.68 20.25
CA LEU A 95 1.62 10.99 20.88
C LEU A 95 3.09 11.31 21.20
N LEU A 96 4.02 10.35 21.08
CA LEU A 96 5.38 10.48 21.63
C LEU A 96 6.50 10.78 20.61
N ALA A 97 6.21 11.15 19.37
CA ALA A 97 7.25 11.40 18.37
C ALA A 97 7.61 12.88 18.22
N LYS A 98 8.85 13.25 18.58
CA LYS A 98 9.47 14.58 18.35
C LYS A 98 9.68 14.92 16.85
N LYS A 99 9.30 14.03 15.93
CA LYS A 99 9.55 14.10 14.47
C LYS A 99 8.25 14.30 13.68
N ARG A 100 8.35 14.89 12.47
CA ARG A 100 7.23 14.99 11.52
C ARG A 100 6.65 13.60 11.26
N LYS A 101 5.33 13.48 11.30
CA LYS A 101 4.62 12.24 10.95
C LYS A 101 4.19 12.30 9.50
N HIS A 102 3.95 11.14 8.92
CA HIS A 102 3.50 10.99 7.54
C HIS A 102 2.25 10.14 7.56
N PHE A 103 1.13 10.69 7.13
CA PHE A 103 -0.15 10.01 7.09
C PHE A 103 -0.59 9.82 5.66
N LEU A 104 -0.98 8.60 5.34
CA LEU A 104 -1.66 8.21 4.12
C LEU A 104 -3.09 7.86 4.46
N THR A 105 -4.04 8.47 3.77
CA THR A 105 -5.45 8.06 3.84
C THR A 105 -5.86 7.51 2.49
N ILE A 106 -6.42 6.30 2.50
CA ILE A 106 -7.00 5.66 1.32
C ILE A 106 -8.50 5.58 1.54
N GLY A 107 -9.26 6.24 0.69
CA GLY A 107 -10.70 6.02 0.57
C GLY A 107 -10.97 4.97 -0.51
N PHE A 108 -11.79 3.97 -0.19
CA PHE A 108 -12.08 2.87 -1.11
C PHE A 108 -13.50 2.34 -0.91
N SER A 109 -13.97 1.53 -1.86
CA SER A 109 -15.24 0.81 -1.73
C SER A 109 -14.99 -0.64 -1.32
N ASP A 110 -15.67 -1.14 -0.29
CA ASP A 110 -15.58 -2.54 0.11
C ASP A 110 -16.31 -3.48 -0.88
N GLU A 111 -16.33 -4.78 -0.56
CA GLU A 111 -16.98 -5.80 -1.39
C GLU A 111 -18.49 -5.56 -1.52
N GLU A 112 -19.12 -4.98 -0.49
CA GLU A 112 -20.54 -4.60 -0.46
C GLU A 112 -20.79 -3.23 -1.13
N GLY A 113 -19.74 -2.58 -1.66
CA GLY A 113 -19.83 -1.27 -2.30
C GLY A 113 -19.92 -0.09 -1.33
N ARG A 114 -19.78 -0.32 -0.02
CA ARG A 114 -19.80 0.75 0.98
C ARG A 114 -18.49 1.52 0.96
N LYS A 115 -18.57 2.84 1.15
CA LYS A 115 -17.39 3.69 1.25
C LYS A 115 -16.69 3.48 2.58
N GLN A 116 -15.40 3.19 2.50
CA GLN A 116 -14.50 2.98 3.62
C GLN A 116 -13.32 3.95 3.51
N ALA A 117 -12.69 4.24 4.64
CA ALA A 117 -11.42 4.95 4.71
C ALA A 117 -10.47 4.23 5.66
N ALA A 118 -9.19 4.16 5.28
CA ALA A 118 -8.13 3.65 6.12
C ALA A 118 -6.99 4.67 6.19
N VAL A 119 -6.57 5.00 7.42
CA VAL A 119 -5.52 5.96 7.71
C VAL A 119 -4.31 5.22 8.26
N PHE A 120 -3.16 5.45 7.64
CA PHE A 120 -1.89 4.83 8.00
C PHE A 120 -0.85 5.89 8.33
N GLN A 121 -0.11 5.69 9.43
CA GLN A 121 1.16 6.37 9.63
C GLN A 121 2.28 5.61 8.93
N LEU A 122 3.05 6.31 8.10
CA LEU A 122 4.15 5.77 7.30
C LEU A 122 5.52 6.16 7.87
N ASP A 123 6.51 5.32 7.60
CA ASP A 123 7.92 5.68 7.77
C ASP A 123 8.36 6.70 6.69
N LYS A 124 9.14 7.72 7.07
CA LYS A 124 9.57 8.80 6.14
C LYS A 124 10.19 8.27 4.84
N ASN A 125 10.98 7.20 4.94
CA ASN A 125 11.74 6.65 3.83
C ASN A 125 10.85 5.97 2.78
N SER A 126 9.64 5.55 3.16
CA SER A 126 8.72 4.83 2.26
C SER A 126 7.76 5.75 1.51
N VAL A 127 7.50 6.94 2.05
CA VAL A 127 6.47 7.86 1.55
C VAL A 127 6.57 8.08 0.05
N ARG A 128 7.75 8.49 -0.46
CA ARG A 128 7.87 8.88 -1.88
C ARG A 128 7.59 7.72 -2.83
N ALA A 129 8.20 6.56 -2.56
CA ALA A 129 8.04 5.36 -3.37
C ALA A 129 6.58 4.87 -3.33
N LEU A 130 5.96 4.89 -2.15
CA LEU A 130 4.57 4.47 -1.98
C LEU A 130 3.59 5.40 -2.70
N LEU A 131 3.74 6.71 -2.57
CA LEU A 131 2.88 7.67 -3.25
C LEU A 131 3.01 7.52 -4.78
N ALA A 132 4.24 7.47 -5.30
CA ALA A 132 4.48 7.30 -6.74
C ALA A 132 3.93 5.96 -7.26
N GLY A 133 4.11 4.87 -6.50
CA GLY A 133 3.59 3.56 -6.85
C GLY A 133 2.06 3.52 -6.84
N LEU A 134 1.42 4.16 -5.87
CA LEU A 134 -0.03 4.29 -5.82
C LEU A 134 -0.58 5.12 -6.98
N GLU A 135 0.05 6.25 -7.33
CA GLU A 135 -0.35 7.04 -8.51
C GLU A 135 -0.24 6.21 -9.79
N ALA A 136 0.88 5.50 -9.96
CA ALA A 136 1.13 4.68 -11.14
C ALA A 136 0.14 3.51 -11.27
N LYS A 137 -0.19 2.84 -10.16
CA LYS A 137 -1.05 1.63 -10.16
C LYS A 137 -2.54 1.93 -10.15
N THR A 138 -2.95 3.05 -9.57
CA THR A 138 -4.37 3.46 -9.54
C THR A 138 -4.74 4.42 -10.67
N GLY A 139 -3.75 5.09 -11.29
CA GLY A 139 -3.99 6.20 -12.22
C GLY A 139 -4.53 7.47 -11.54
N ARG A 140 -4.62 7.49 -10.20
CA ARG A 140 -5.15 8.62 -9.43
C ARG A 140 -4.03 9.51 -8.93
N ARG A 141 -4.33 10.79 -8.75
CA ARG A 141 -3.39 11.74 -8.14
C ARG A 141 -3.47 11.70 -6.62
N VAL A 142 -2.32 11.88 -5.99
CA VAL A 142 -2.24 12.10 -4.55
C VAL A 142 -2.67 13.52 -4.23
N GLU A 143 -3.66 13.65 -3.36
CA GLU A 143 -4.08 14.91 -2.77
C GLU A 143 -3.19 15.22 -1.56
N TYR A 144 -2.51 16.37 -1.59
CA TYR A 144 -1.62 16.80 -0.52
C TYR A 144 -2.36 17.77 0.39
N GLN A 145 -2.40 17.49 1.70
CA GLN A 145 -3.15 18.32 2.64
C GLN A 145 -2.61 19.75 2.74
N ASP A 146 -1.28 19.92 2.69
CA ASP A 146 -0.61 21.22 2.80
C ASP A 146 0.65 21.28 1.91
N GLU A 147 1.20 22.48 1.68
CA GLU A 147 2.46 22.65 0.95
C GLU A 147 3.62 21.87 1.57
N ASP A 148 3.71 21.83 2.90
CA ASP A 148 4.73 21.07 3.62
C ASP A 148 4.62 19.55 3.34
N ALA A 149 3.39 19.06 3.18
CA ALA A 149 3.15 17.68 2.75
C ALA A 149 3.57 17.50 1.29
N ARG A 150 3.20 18.44 0.41
CA ARG A 150 3.61 18.41 -1.01
C ARG A 150 5.12 18.37 -1.17
N ARG A 151 5.85 19.18 -0.41
CA ARG A 151 7.32 19.16 -0.38
C ARG A 151 7.83 17.81 0.08
N SER A 152 7.34 17.27 1.20
CA SER A 152 7.79 15.97 1.74
C SER A 152 7.52 14.79 0.81
N GLY A 153 6.45 14.83 0.02
CA GLY A 153 6.09 13.77 -0.92
C GLY A 153 6.69 13.91 -2.32
N LYS A 154 7.15 15.11 -2.73
CA LYS A 154 7.72 15.37 -4.06
C LYS A 154 9.21 15.70 -4.08
N GLY A 155 9.83 16.01 -2.93
CA GLY A 155 11.24 16.38 -2.78
C GLY A 155 11.86 15.83 -1.50
#